data_AF-A0A4R4FI57-F1
#
_entry.id   AF-A0A4R4FI57-F1
#
_cell.length_a   1.000
_cell.length_b   1.000
_cell.length_c   1.000
_cell.angle_alpha   90.00
_cell.angle_beta   90.00
_cell.angle_gamma   90.00
#
_symmetry.space_group_name_H-M   'P 1'
#
loop_
_entity.id
_entity.type
_entity.pdbx_description
1 polymer ?
#
loop_
_entity_poly.entity_id
_entity_poly.type
_entity_poly.pdbx_seq_one_letter_code
_entity_poly.pdbx_strand_id
1 'polypeptide(L)'
;MNKQEILAKSRKENEVSDERNSLIKMQGAYFSIGVLVFFWIVITKFAPLDMIGKSALGLLTNITCFSYFAYQLVKDRTKTSIFFTIAFALTTVFYLCQFLSEMNILPF
;
A
#
# COMPACT_ATOMS: atom_id res chain seq x y z
N MET A 1 -6.54 -42.35 20.85
CA MET A 1 -5.86 -41.06 20.65
C MET A 1 -5.79 -40.35 21.99
N ASN A 2 -4.59 -40.07 22.49
CA ASN A 2 -4.40 -39.51 23.83
C ASN A 2 -4.59 -37.97 23.80
N LYS A 3 -5.10 -37.35 24.87
CA LYS A 3 -5.43 -35.90 24.91
C LYS A 3 -4.28 -35.01 24.44
N GLN A 4 -3.04 -35.39 24.74
CA GLN A 4 -1.85 -34.66 24.30
C GLN A 4 -1.61 -34.74 22.79
N GLU A 5 -1.87 -35.88 22.14
CA GLU A 5 -1.77 -36.02 20.68
C GLU A 5 -2.80 -35.16 19.96
N ILE A 6 -4.03 -35.08 20.51
CA ILE A 6 -5.10 -34.24 19.96
C ILE A 6 -4.69 -32.77 20.00
N LEU A 7 -4.17 -32.30 21.15
CA LEU A 7 -3.73 -30.92 21.32
C LEU A 7 -2.52 -30.59 20.45
N ALA A 8 -1.57 -31.51 20.29
CA ALA A 8 -0.42 -31.33 19.41
C ALA A 8 -0.84 -31.22 17.94
N LYS A 9 -1.76 -32.10 17.50
CA LYS A 9 -2.33 -32.06 16.15
C LYS A 9 -3.10 -30.76 15.89
N SER A 10 -3.95 -30.33 16.83
CA SER A 10 -4.72 -29.09 16.71
C SER A 10 -3.84 -27.84 16.66
N ARG A 11 -2.77 -27.77 17.48
CA ARG A 11 -1.81 -26.64 17.42
C ARG A 11 -1.12 -26.56 16.07
N LYS A 12 -0.68 -27.70 15.53
CA LYS A 12 -0.03 -27.79 14.23
C LYS A 12 -0.97 -27.40 13.08
N GLU A 13 -2.24 -27.81 13.15
CA GLU A 13 -3.25 -27.42 12.16
C GLU A 13 -3.57 -25.91 12.22
N ASN A 14 -3.63 -25.32 13.42
CA ASN A 14 -3.85 -23.88 13.58
C ASN A 14 -2.69 -23.03 13.04
N GLU A 15 -1.44 -23.44 13.31
CA GLU A 15 -0.24 -22.74 12.82
C GLU A 15 -0.23 -22.66 11.28
N VAL A 16 -0.49 -23.78 10.61
CA VAL A 16 -0.57 -23.83 9.13
C VAL A 16 -1.74 -22.99 8.59
N SER A 17 -2.87 -22.99 9.28
CA SER A 17 -4.03 -22.17 8.89
C SER A 17 -3.74 -20.67 9.02
N ASP A 18 -3.01 -20.26 10.06
CA ASP A 18 -2.64 -18.86 10.30
C ASP A 18 -1.64 -18.35 9.25
N GLU A 19 -0.64 -19.16 8.88
CA GLU A 19 0.29 -18.83 7.81
C GLU A 19 -0.43 -18.64 6.47
N ARG A 20 -1.33 -19.57 6.11
CA ARG A 20 -2.12 -19.47 4.87
C ARG A 20 -2.99 -18.22 4.86
N ASN A 21 -3.64 -17.90 5.98
CA ASN A 21 -4.45 -16.69 6.09
C ASN A 21 -3.60 -15.42 5.97
N SER A 22 -2.39 -15.42 6.54
CA SER A 22 -1.44 -14.32 6.40
C SER A 22 -1.02 -14.09 4.94
N LEU A 23 -0.70 -15.18 4.22
CA LEU A 23 -0.35 -15.14 2.80
C LEU A 23 -1.50 -14.62 1.92
N ILE A 24 -2.72 -15.11 2.13
CA ILE A 24 -3.91 -14.66 1.38
C ILE A 24 -4.16 -13.16 1.63
N LYS A 25 -4.05 -12.71 2.88
CA LYS A 25 -4.20 -11.28 3.22
C LYS A 25 -3.15 -10.42 2.53
N MET A 26 -1.89 -10.86 2.51
CA MET A 26 -0.82 -10.14 1.81
C MET A 26 -1.07 -10.09 0.29
N GLN A 27 -1.44 -11.21 -0.33
CA GLN A 27 -1.75 -11.25 -1.77
C GLN A 27 -2.93 -10.34 -2.12
N GLY A 28 -4.00 -10.35 -1.32
CA GLY A 28 -5.15 -9.48 -1.51
C GLY A 28 -4.80 -7.99 -1.41
N ALA A 29 -3.92 -7.63 -0.46
CA ALA A 29 -3.44 -6.26 -0.31
C ALA A 29 -2.61 -5.79 -1.51
N TYR A 30 -1.67 -6.62 -2.01
CA TYR A 30 -0.90 -6.30 -3.21
C TYR A 30 -1.77 -6.16 -4.45
N PHE A 31 -2.76 -7.04 -4.63
CA PHE A 31 -3.73 -6.93 -5.72
C PHE A 31 -4.50 -5.60 -5.64
N SER A 32 -4.97 -5.23 -4.46
CA SER A 32 -5.71 -3.99 -4.22
C SER A 32 -4.87 -2.75 -4.52
N ILE A 33 -3.57 -2.76 -4.16
CA ILE A 33 -2.64 -1.68 -4.50
C ILE A 33 -2.42 -1.59 -6.01
N GLY A 34 -2.28 -2.73 -6.69
CA GLY A 34 -2.16 -2.76 -8.15
C GLY A 34 -3.38 -2.13 -8.83
N VAL A 35 -4.59 -2.49 -8.37
CA VAL A 35 -5.85 -1.91 -8.85
C VAL A 35 -5.91 -0.41 -8.58
N LEU A 36 -5.51 0.05 -7.39
CA LEU A 36 -5.47 1.47 -7.03
C LEU A 36 -4.56 2.27 -7.97
N VAL A 37 -3.32 1.79 -8.17
CA VAL A 37 -2.34 2.44 -9.07
C VAL A 37 -2.84 2.45 -10.51
N PHE A 38 -3.45 1.35 -10.97
CA PHE A 38 -4.06 1.28 -12.30
C PHE A 38 -5.16 2.33 -12.48
N PHE A 39 -6.11 2.43 -11.54
CA PHE A 39 -7.17 3.42 -11.62
C PHE A 39 -6.66 4.86 -11.55
N TRP A 40 -5.66 5.13 -10.71
CA TRP A 40 -5.00 6.43 -10.68
C TRP A 40 -4.45 6.82 -12.07
N ILE A 41 -3.76 5.92 -12.76
CA ILE A 41 -3.23 6.18 -14.11
C ILE A 41 -4.38 6.43 -15.08
N VAL A 42 -5.41 5.56 -15.09
CA VAL A 42 -6.56 5.68 -15.98
C VAL A 42 -7.28 7.02 -15.77
N ILE A 43 -7.63 7.35 -14.54
CA ILE A 43 -8.36 8.59 -14.23
C ILE A 43 -7.49 9.81 -14.57
N THR A 44 -6.21 9.81 -14.22
CA THR A 44 -5.30 10.94 -14.52
C THR A 44 -5.15 11.19 -16.02
N LYS A 45 -5.24 10.15 -16.86
CA LYS A 45 -5.08 10.25 -18.32
C LYS A 45 -6.38 10.52 -19.07
N PHE A 46 -7.50 9.94 -18.63
CA PHE A 46 -8.75 9.95 -19.39
C PHE A 46 -9.83 10.85 -18.80
N ALA A 47 -9.77 11.19 -17.50
CA ALA A 47 -10.73 12.11 -16.91
C ALA A 47 -10.30 13.58 -17.14
N PRO A 48 -11.25 14.50 -17.39
CA PRO A 48 -10.97 15.93 -17.55
C PRO A 48 -10.73 16.59 -16.18
N LEU A 49 -9.66 16.18 -15.50
CA LEU A 49 -9.23 16.76 -14.23
C LEU A 49 -8.37 18.00 -14.48
N ASP A 50 -8.62 19.04 -13.70
CA ASP A 50 -7.74 20.19 -13.55
C ASP A 50 -6.44 19.80 -12.81
N MET A 51 -5.48 20.72 -12.76
CA MET A 51 -4.17 20.44 -12.16
C MET A 51 -4.29 20.11 -10.66
N ILE A 52 -5.19 20.79 -9.96
CA ILE A 52 -5.50 20.53 -8.55
C ILE A 52 -6.06 19.11 -8.39
N GLY A 53 -7.07 18.73 -9.20
CA GLY A 53 -7.66 17.38 -9.15
C GLY A 53 -6.65 16.28 -9.46
N LYS A 54 -5.77 16.48 -10.44
CA LYS A 54 -4.67 15.53 -10.74
C LYS A 54 -3.68 15.42 -9.58
N SER A 55 -3.31 16.54 -8.99
CA SER A 55 -2.37 16.59 -7.87
C SER A 55 -2.96 15.94 -6.62
N ALA A 56 -4.24 16.20 -6.32
CA ALA A 56 -4.96 15.59 -5.21
C ALA A 56 -5.10 14.08 -5.37
N LEU A 57 -5.49 13.60 -6.55
CA LEU A 57 -5.62 12.18 -6.83
C LEU A 57 -4.26 11.46 -6.78
N GLY A 58 -3.22 12.09 -7.33
CA GLY A 58 -1.84 11.64 -7.22
C GLY A 58 -1.39 11.55 -5.78
N LEU A 59 -1.62 12.60 -4.98
CA LEU A 59 -1.26 12.64 -3.57
C LEU A 59 -1.97 11.52 -2.79
N LEU A 60 -3.29 11.40 -2.93
CA LEU A 60 -4.10 10.40 -2.23
C LEU A 60 -3.65 8.97 -2.57
N THR A 61 -3.38 8.71 -3.85
CA THR A 61 -2.92 7.39 -4.29
C THR A 61 -1.54 7.07 -3.72
N ASN A 62 -0.59 7.98 -3.89
CA ASN A 62 0.80 7.76 -3.48
C ASN A 62 0.94 7.68 -1.96
N ILE A 63 0.21 8.49 -1.19
CA ILE A 63 0.24 8.44 0.28
C ILE A 63 -0.38 7.14 0.81
N THR A 64 -1.41 6.61 0.14
CA THR A 64 -2.03 5.32 0.48
C THR A 64 -1.05 4.18 0.26
N CYS A 65 -0.38 4.15 -0.91
CA CYS A 65 0.64 3.16 -1.22
C CYS A 65 1.85 3.29 -0.28
N PHE A 66 2.33 4.51 -0.02
CA PHE A 66 3.40 4.78 0.93
C PHE A 66 3.05 4.24 2.32
N SER A 67 1.86 4.53 2.83
CA SER A 67 1.42 4.09 4.16
C SER A 67 1.44 2.56 4.28
N TYR A 68 0.99 1.85 3.24
CA TYR A 68 1.04 0.39 3.22
C TYR A 68 2.47 -0.15 3.22
N PHE A 69 3.33 0.33 2.32
CA PHE A 69 4.70 -0.18 2.23
C PHE A 69 5.57 0.26 3.42
N ALA A 70 5.32 1.42 4.02
CA ALA A 70 5.95 1.85 5.26
C ALA A 70 5.55 0.92 6.41
N TYR A 71 4.28 0.55 6.52
CA TYR A 71 3.82 -0.42 7.52
C TYR A 71 4.45 -1.80 7.31
N GLN A 72 4.47 -2.27 6.06
CA GLN A 72 5.09 -3.56 5.73
C GLN A 72 6.61 -3.54 5.96
N LEU A 73 7.27 -2.41 5.72
CA LEU A 73 8.69 -2.23 5.95
C LEU A 73 9.03 -2.41 7.43
N VAL A 74 8.20 -1.88 8.33
CA VAL A 74 8.40 -2.04 9.79
C VAL A 74 8.29 -3.51 10.21
N LYS A 75 7.42 -4.29 9.56
CA LYS A 75 7.16 -5.70 9.91
C LYS A 75 8.13 -6.70 9.29
N ASP A 76 8.26 -6.70 7.97
CA ASP A 76 8.94 -7.77 7.24
C ASP A 76 10.30 -7.36 6.66
N ARG A 77 10.61 -6.06 6.59
CA ARG A 77 11.88 -5.48 6.08
C ARG A 77 12.38 -6.07 4.75
N THR A 78 11.48 -6.45 3.85
CA THR A 78 11.88 -7.01 2.55
C THR A 78 12.49 -5.93 1.64
N LYS A 79 13.41 -6.32 0.75
CA LYS A 79 14.01 -5.41 -0.25
C LYS A 79 12.95 -4.71 -1.11
N THR A 80 11.90 -5.44 -1.47
CA THR A 80 10.75 -4.94 -2.22
C THR A 80 10.01 -3.85 -1.45
N SER A 81 9.75 -4.07 -0.16
CA SER A 81 9.11 -3.07 0.70
C SER A 81 9.96 -1.82 0.84
N ILE A 82 11.29 -1.95 1.00
CA ILE A 82 12.21 -0.79 1.04
C ILE A 82 12.10 0.04 -0.23
N PHE A 83 12.22 -0.62 -1.39
CA PHE A 83 12.18 0.03 -2.69
C PHE A 83 10.87 0.80 -2.89
N PHE A 84 9.72 0.15 -2.67
CA PHE A 84 8.43 0.79 -2.86
C PHE A 84 8.15 1.88 -1.82
N THR A 85 8.57 1.72 -0.57
CA THR A 85 8.45 2.80 0.43
C THR A 85 9.19 4.06 -0.02
N ILE A 86 10.43 3.93 -0.50
CA ILE A 86 11.21 5.08 -0.96
C ILE A 86 10.57 5.70 -2.21
N ALA A 87 10.17 4.87 -3.19
CA ALA A 87 9.55 5.34 -4.41
C ALA A 87 8.26 6.13 -4.13
N PHE A 88 7.35 5.55 -3.32
CA PHE A 88 6.10 6.20 -2.95
C PHE A 88 6.30 7.39 -2.01
N ALA A 89 7.34 7.42 -1.18
CA ALA A 89 7.67 8.59 -0.38
C ALA A 89 8.05 9.78 -1.26
N LEU A 90 8.94 9.57 -2.23
CA LEU A 90 9.38 10.62 -3.15
C LEU A 90 8.22 11.17 -3.99
N THR A 91 7.38 10.30 -4.53
CA THR A 91 6.21 10.73 -5.32
C THR A 91 5.15 11.40 -4.45
N THR A 92 4.97 10.96 -3.19
CA THR A 92 4.07 11.63 -2.24
C THR A 92 4.54 13.06 -1.98
N VAL A 93 5.83 13.27 -1.73
CA VAL A 93 6.40 14.62 -1.55
C VAL A 93 6.21 15.46 -2.81
N PHE A 94 6.47 14.90 -3.99
CA PHE A 94 6.25 15.59 -5.26
C PHE A 94 4.80 16.06 -5.44
N TYR A 95 3.83 15.17 -5.27
CA TYR A 95 2.41 15.53 -5.40
C TYR A 95 1.93 16.46 -4.28
N LEU A 96 2.50 16.36 -3.08
CA LEU A 96 2.21 17.28 -1.98
C LEU A 96 2.67 18.69 -2.32
N CYS A 97 3.91 18.86 -2.79
CA CYS A 97 4.43 20.15 -3.23
C CYS A 97 3.55 20.74 -4.34
N GLN A 98 3.22 19.94 -5.36
CA GLN A 98 2.37 20.37 -6.47
C GLN A 98 0.99 20.82 -5.97
N PHE A 99 0.35 20.02 -5.12
CA PHE A 99 -0.96 20.35 -4.56
C PHE A 99 -0.94 21.63 -3.73
N LEU A 100 0.09 21.83 -2.91
CA LEU A 100 0.22 23.02 -2.07
C LEU A 100 0.56 24.30 -2.87
N SER A 101 1.36 24.20 -3.93
CA SER A 101 1.64 25.32 -4.84
C SER A 101 0.36 25.74 -5.58
N GLU A 102 -0.43 24.79 -6.10
CA GLU A 102 -1.70 25.10 -6.77
C GLU A 102 -2.74 25.73 -5.83
N MET A 103 -2.67 25.43 -4.52
CA MET A 103 -3.51 26.07 -3.51
C MET A 103 -3.01 27.46 -3.07
N ASN A 104 -1.92 27.99 -3.65
CA ASN A 104 -1.25 29.22 -3.22
C ASN A 104 -0.83 29.22 -1.73
N ILE A 105 -0.59 28.04 -1.16
CA ILE A 105 -0.15 27.89 0.24
C ILE A 105 1.38 28.01 0.33
N LEU A 106 2.10 27.57 -0.72
CA LEU A 106 3.54 27.75 -0.83
C LEU A 106 3.86 28.94 -1.75
N PRO A 107 4.85 29.78 -1.41
CA PRO A 107 5.21 30.98 -2.17
C PRO A 107 6.09 30.69 -3.41
N PHE A 108 6.14 29.45 -3.89
CA PHE A 108 6.99 29.01 -5.00
C PHE A 108 6.16 28.39 -6.11
#